data_AF-A0A941QZQ3-F1
#
_entry.id   AF-A0A941QZQ3-F1
#
_cell.length_a   1.000
_cell.length_b   1.000
_cell.length_c   1.000
_cell.angle_alpha   90.00
_cell.angle_beta   90.00
_cell.angle_gamma   90.00
#
_symmetry.space_group_name_H-M   'P 1'
#
loop_
_entity.id
_entity.type
_entity.pdbx_description
1 polymer ?
#
loop_
_entity_poly.entity_id
_entity_poly.type
_entity_poly.pdbx_seq_one_letter_code
_entity_poly.pdbx_strand_id
1 'polypeptide(L)'
;MEFIKNKNIVVLDIETTGIKANTDKIIELYMLKVYNNEVVEEYHSKFNPEIEIPLFISNLTGIYQWHVNSSPTIDQEIESIKTFIGDSVVIGHNLKFDLSFLNYDLINNGFENIANENIDTLKLSRALLRNKVRNHKLSTLSRYFKTTNKNDHNAKADVLTTYEVFKNLASDERIINKESISHLNSFLNEVDDELKVQFSYEDIPNSIGIYCFLQNNKIQYVGKSNNLRNRIGSHLSYARSYKSNKIVTNSNNLNFIELDNELIALIAEHRIINFFKPTYNRSGKVPKNIYWVKLKSNKLRLEISKIESTKNTLYKFGPFISYSKAVNYKRSIEEIFQLIKCKKNNARKEICDISLLLNSQCACIENFSLENYLIQKNEEFKNYFENLDINISEIKKLIKNFSKNLEFENAQKYKLLLSILVEHQEFSDLFNKILQNNEDLNSKLSNHGIKIQGKQFFLENFNDSNNLFEINNLNEEYSFQHFLSELQIILRYLRKSEANTIVL
;
A
#
# COMPACT_ATOMS: atom_id res chain seq x y z
N MET A 1 -13.97 -30.96 19.01
CA MET A 1 -14.33 -29.66 18.38
C MET A 1 -15.32 -30.00 17.28
N GLU A 2 -16.61 -29.75 17.50
CA GLU A 2 -17.65 -30.30 16.61
C GLU A 2 -17.57 -29.70 15.19
N PHE A 3 -17.33 -28.39 15.07
CA PHE A 3 -17.28 -27.67 13.78
C PHE A 3 -16.17 -28.12 12.79
N ILE A 4 -15.19 -28.91 13.23
CA ILE A 4 -14.12 -29.48 12.38
C ILE A 4 -14.07 -31.02 12.43
N LYS A 5 -15.01 -31.66 13.12
CA LYS A 5 -15.04 -33.11 13.26
C LYS A 5 -15.24 -33.76 11.89
N ASN A 6 -14.50 -34.84 11.61
CA ASN A 6 -14.51 -35.57 10.35
C ASN A 6 -14.15 -34.73 9.11
N LYS A 7 -13.49 -33.57 9.28
CA LYS A 7 -12.98 -32.75 8.17
C LYS A 7 -11.45 -32.85 8.10
N ASN A 8 -10.90 -32.79 6.88
CA ASN A 8 -9.49 -32.51 6.69
C ASN A 8 -9.22 -31.05 7.01
N ILE A 9 -8.10 -30.78 7.67
CA ILE A 9 -7.62 -29.45 7.99
C ILE A 9 -6.24 -29.30 7.36
N VAL A 10 -6.00 -28.18 6.71
CA VAL A 10 -4.66 -27.80 6.26
C VAL A 10 -4.25 -26.53 6.99
N VAL A 11 -3.20 -26.64 7.80
CA VAL A 11 -2.55 -25.49 8.42
C VAL A 11 -1.41 -25.04 7.54
N LEU A 12 -1.34 -23.76 7.18
CA LEU A 12 -0.30 -23.24 6.28
C LEU A 12 0.29 -21.93 6.76
N ASP A 13 1.49 -21.65 6.26
CA ASP A 13 2.24 -20.40 6.43
C ASP A 13 3.17 -20.22 5.23
N ILE A 14 3.32 -18.97 4.77
CA ILE A 14 4.25 -18.61 3.69
C ILE A 14 5.29 -17.59 4.13
N GLU A 15 6.48 -17.68 3.53
CA GLU A 15 7.46 -16.60 3.54
C GLU A 15 7.53 -15.95 2.16
N THR A 16 7.75 -14.63 2.13
CA THR A 16 7.65 -13.83 0.90
C THR A 16 8.76 -12.78 0.79
N THR A 17 9.01 -12.28 -0.42
CA THR A 17 9.97 -11.18 -0.67
C THR A 17 9.46 -9.79 -0.24
N GLY A 18 8.24 -9.70 0.29
CA GLY A 18 7.57 -8.45 0.64
C GLY A 18 6.11 -8.65 1.05
N ILE A 19 5.28 -7.61 0.95
CA ILE A 19 3.94 -7.59 1.55
C ILE A 19 2.78 -7.56 0.54
N LYS A 20 3.07 -7.47 -0.77
CA LYS A 20 2.06 -7.34 -1.82
C LYS A 20 2.20 -8.46 -2.83
N ALA A 21 1.21 -9.34 -2.88
CA ALA A 21 1.16 -10.47 -3.82
C ALA A 21 1.39 -10.09 -5.29
N ASN A 22 0.96 -8.89 -5.72
CA ASN A 22 1.10 -8.48 -7.12
C ASN A 22 2.51 -7.96 -7.52
N THR A 23 3.41 -7.75 -6.56
CA THR A 23 4.77 -7.25 -6.82
C THR A 23 5.86 -8.05 -6.13
N ASP A 24 5.50 -8.75 -5.05
CA ASP A 24 6.38 -9.58 -4.24
C ASP A 24 6.05 -11.06 -4.49
N LYS A 25 6.97 -11.97 -4.15
CA LYS A 25 6.90 -13.40 -4.49
C LYS A 25 6.99 -14.29 -3.27
N ILE A 26 6.36 -15.46 -3.32
CA ILE A 26 6.52 -16.53 -2.31
C ILE A 26 7.93 -17.11 -2.44
N ILE A 27 8.60 -17.37 -1.31
CA ILE A 27 9.94 -17.97 -1.25
C ILE A 27 9.99 -19.26 -0.41
N GLU A 28 8.98 -19.49 0.45
CA GLU A 28 8.79 -20.75 1.16
C GLU A 28 7.31 -20.96 1.45
N LEU A 29 6.84 -22.20 1.40
CA LEU A 29 5.51 -22.64 1.83
C LEU A 29 5.66 -23.91 2.65
N TYR A 30 4.99 -23.93 3.80
CA TYR A 30 4.79 -25.14 4.57
C TYR A 30 3.29 -25.39 4.77
N MET A 31 2.86 -26.64 4.63
CA MET A 31 1.50 -27.06 4.91
C MET A 31 1.47 -28.36 5.71
N LEU A 32 0.61 -28.40 6.71
CA LEU A 32 0.35 -29.56 7.55
C LEU A 32 -1.09 -29.99 7.38
N LYS A 33 -1.31 -31.20 6.84
CA LYS A 33 -2.65 -31.79 6.75
C LYS A 33 -2.92 -32.64 7.98
N VAL A 34 -4.08 -32.40 8.59
CA VAL A 34 -4.52 -33.05 9.82
C VAL A 34 -5.93 -33.59 9.62
N TYR A 35 -6.16 -34.83 10.05
CA TYR A 35 -7.48 -35.45 10.10
C TYR A 35 -7.71 -36.02 11.49
N ASN A 36 -8.83 -35.69 12.14
CA ASN A 36 -9.17 -36.16 13.48
C ASN A 36 -8.04 -36.03 14.53
N ASN A 37 -7.33 -34.89 14.51
CA ASN A 37 -6.17 -34.56 15.36
C ASN A 37 -4.89 -35.35 15.08
N GLU A 38 -4.85 -36.16 14.02
CA GLU A 38 -3.65 -36.84 13.57
C GLU A 38 -3.07 -36.16 12.34
N VAL A 39 -1.75 -35.98 12.32
CA VAL A 39 -1.05 -35.49 11.13
C VAL A 39 -1.06 -36.61 10.10
N VAL A 40 -1.60 -36.31 8.91
CA VAL A 40 -1.73 -37.29 7.82
C VAL A 40 -0.78 -37.01 6.66
N GLU A 41 -0.39 -35.74 6.46
CA GLU A 41 0.45 -35.34 5.33
C GLU A 41 1.19 -34.02 5.64
N GLU A 42 2.40 -33.86 5.10
CA GLU A 42 3.17 -32.61 5.15
C GLU A 42 3.57 -32.21 3.72
N TYR A 43 3.49 -30.93 3.39
CA TYR A 43 4.08 -30.35 2.18
C TYR A 43 5.05 -29.25 2.58
N HIS A 44 6.24 -29.26 1.99
CA HIS A 44 7.24 -28.21 2.18
C HIS A 44 7.98 -27.97 0.89
N SER A 45 8.06 -26.70 0.48
CA SER A 45 8.91 -26.30 -0.63
C SER A 45 9.44 -24.88 -0.42
N LYS A 46 10.63 -24.64 -0.98
CA LYS A 46 11.19 -23.31 -1.18
C LYS A 46 11.10 -22.97 -2.65
N PHE A 47 10.97 -21.69 -2.96
CA PHE A 47 10.73 -21.25 -4.33
C PHE A 47 11.76 -20.21 -4.78
N ASN A 48 12.20 -20.35 -6.03
CA ASN A 48 12.95 -19.29 -6.70
C ASN A 48 11.97 -18.15 -7.07
N PRO A 49 12.11 -16.94 -6.51
CA PRO A 49 11.19 -15.83 -6.78
C PRO A 49 11.46 -15.11 -8.11
N GLU A 50 12.55 -15.43 -8.81
CA GLU A 50 12.98 -14.76 -10.05
C GLU A 50 13.18 -13.23 -9.92
N ILE A 51 13.29 -12.75 -8.69
CA ILE A 51 13.60 -11.38 -8.32
C ILE A 51 14.59 -11.38 -7.15
N GLU A 52 15.31 -10.28 -6.96
CA GLU A 52 16.20 -10.13 -5.81
C GLU A 52 15.40 -10.16 -4.49
N ILE A 53 15.77 -11.05 -3.58
CA ILE A 53 15.24 -11.04 -2.20
C ILE A 53 15.88 -9.86 -1.44
N PRO A 54 15.10 -8.87 -0.98
CA PRO A 54 15.65 -7.75 -0.23
C PRO A 54 16.37 -8.22 1.04
N LEU A 55 17.54 -7.66 1.34
CA LEU A 55 18.36 -8.08 2.49
C LEU A 55 17.60 -8.05 3.83
N PHE A 56 16.67 -7.10 4.01
CA PHE A 56 15.86 -7.05 5.23
C PHE A 56 14.90 -8.24 5.37
N ILE A 57 14.41 -8.79 4.25
CA ILE A 57 13.62 -10.04 4.23
C ILE A 57 14.52 -11.21 4.56
N SER A 58 15.69 -11.32 3.93
CA SER A 58 16.62 -12.42 4.22
C SER A 58 17.03 -12.47 5.68
N ASN A 59 17.23 -11.31 6.32
CA ASN A 59 17.52 -11.24 7.75
C ASN A 59 16.31 -11.60 8.64
N LEU A 60 15.08 -11.45 8.12
CA LEU A 60 13.85 -11.78 8.84
C LEU A 60 13.53 -13.27 8.77
N THR A 61 13.65 -13.86 7.58
CA THR A 61 13.22 -15.24 7.30
C THR A 61 14.36 -16.25 7.32
N GLY A 62 15.62 -15.78 7.30
CA GLY A 62 16.79 -16.62 7.12
C GLY A 62 16.95 -17.17 5.69
N ILE A 63 16.10 -16.75 4.75
CA ILE A 63 16.16 -17.20 3.35
C ILE A 63 16.91 -16.15 2.52
N TYR A 64 18.08 -16.55 2.04
CA TYR A 64 18.91 -15.76 1.15
C TYR A 64 18.77 -16.24 -0.29
N GLN A 65 19.12 -15.38 -1.24
CA GLN A 65 19.01 -15.68 -2.68
C GLN A 65 19.65 -17.03 -3.05
N TRP A 66 20.84 -17.31 -2.52
CA TRP A 66 21.55 -18.57 -2.80
C TRP A 66 20.87 -19.82 -2.24
N HIS A 67 19.93 -19.70 -1.29
CA HIS A 67 19.15 -20.84 -0.79
C HIS A 67 18.08 -21.31 -1.78
N VAL A 68 17.65 -20.44 -2.70
CA VAL A 68 16.50 -20.70 -3.58
C VAL A 68 16.80 -20.60 -5.07
N ASN A 69 18.03 -20.25 -5.47
CA ASN A 69 18.39 -20.14 -6.88
C ASN A 69 18.16 -21.44 -7.69
N SER A 70 18.29 -22.60 -7.05
CA SER A 70 18.04 -23.91 -7.66
C SER A 70 16.69 -24.53 -7.28
N SER A 71 15.85 -23.79 -6.54
CA SER A 71 14.50 -24.22 -6.17
C SER A 71 13.54 -24.11 -7.36
N PRO A 72 12.44 -24.89 -7.37
CA PRO A 72 11.37 -24.69 -8.35
C PRO A 72 10.76 -23.29 -8.23
N THR A 73 10.10 -22.81 -9.27
CA THR A 73 9.23 -21.63 -9.16
C THR A 73 7.88 -22.02 -8.58
N ILE A 74 7.14 -21.06 -8.02
CA ILE A 74 5.79 -21.32 -7.49
C ILE A 74 4.86 -21.88 -8.58
N ASP A 75 5.00 -21.38 -9.81
CA ASP A 75 4.20 -21.79 -10.97
C ASP A 75 4.36 -23.28 -11.29
N GLN A 76 5.55 -23.85 -11.06
CA GLN A 76 5.82 -25.28 -11.27
C GLN A 76 5.12 -26.19 -10.26
N GLU A 77 4.77 -25.66 -9.08
CA GLU A 77 4.23 -26.41 -7.95
C GLU A 77 2.77 -26.05 -7.62
N ILE A 78 2.20 -25.05 -8.28
CA ILE A 78 0.90 -24.47 -7.90
C ILE A 78 -0.25 -25.49 -7.98
N GLU A 79 -0.20 -26.40 -8.96
CA GLU A 79 -1.18 -27.48 -9.09
C GLU A 79 -1.08 -28.50 -7.95
N SER A 80 0.15 -28.86 -7.54
CA SER A 80 0.42 -29.72 -6.39
C SER A 80 -0.08 -29.08 -5.10
N ILE A 81 0.15 -27.77 -4.92
CA ILE A 81 -0.33 -27.00 -3.77
C ILE A 81 -1.86 -27.00 -3.71
N LYS A 82 -2.52 -26.69 -4.83
CA LYS A 82 -3.98 -26.73 -4.93
C LYS A 82 -4.53 -28.11 -4.60
N THR A 83 -3.91 -29.15 -5.12
CA THR A 83 -4.29 -30.56 -4.88
C THR A 83 -4.12 -30.94 -3.42
N PHE A 84 -3.02 -30.51 -2.79
CA PHE A 84 -2.77 -30.74 -1.38
C PHE A 84 -3.84 -30.08 -0.50
N ILE A 85 -4.26 -28.86 -0.82
CA ILE A 85 -5.34 -28.16 -0.09
C ILE A 85 -6.68 -28.90 -0.27
N GLY A 86 -7.04 -29.25 -1.51
CA GLY A 86 -8.28 -29.95 -1.84
C GLY A 86 -9.51 -29.27 -1.22
N ASP A 87 -10.39 -30.05 -0.60
CA ASP A 87 -11.59 -29.54 0.11
C ASP A 87 -11.36 -29.29 1.61
N SER A 88 -10.09 -29.23 2.05
CA SER A 88 -9.74 -29.10 3.47
C SER A 88 -10.15 -27.73 4.03
N VAL A 89 -10.39 -27.67 5.34
CA VAL A 89 -10.51 -26.41 6.07
C VAL A 89 -9.12 -25.78 6.18
N VAL A 90 -8.95 -24.55 5.70
CA VAL A 90 -7.65 -23.87 5.72
C VAL A 90 -7.48 -23.06 7.00
N ILE A 91 -6.38 -23.29 7.72
CA ILE A 91 -6.07 -22.60 8.96
C ILE A 91 -4.72 -21.88 8.83
N GLY A 92 -4.64 -20.67 9.37
CA GLY A 92 -3.39 -19.93 9.44
C GLY A 92 -3.41 -18.87 10.53
N HIS A 93 -2.33 -18.12 10.63
CA HIS A 93 -2.21 -16.98 11.52
C HIS A 93 -2.05 -15.70 10.70
N ASN A 94 -3.07 -14.84 10.67
CA ASN A 94 -3.19 -13.75 9.68
C ASN A 94 -3.42 -14.26 8.25
N LEU A 95 -4.15 -15.38 8.13
CA LEU A 95 -4.34 -16.18 6.91
C LEU A 95 -4.76 -15.39 5.65
N LYS A 96 -5.40 -14.23 5.82
CA LYS A 96 -5.70 -13.33 4.69
C LYS A 96 -4.44 -12.95 3.89
N PHE A 97 -3.30 -12.83 4.56
CA PHE A 97 -2.03 -12.55 3.93
C PHE A 97 -1.60 -13.71 3.03
N ASP A 98 -1.52 -14.91 3.58
CA ASP A 98 -1.06 -16.12 2.89
C ASP A 98 -1.95 -16.44 1.68
N LEU A 99 -3.26 -16.43 1.89
CA LEU A 99 -4.24 -16.65 0.81
C LEU A 99 -4.15 -15.57 -0.26
N SER A 100 -3.75 -14.33 0.05
CA SER A 100 -3.63 -13.29 -0.98
C SER A 100 -2.49 -13.56 -1.96
N PHE A 101 -1.40 -14.19 -1.53
CA PHE A 101 -0.30 -14.61 -2.39
C PHE A 101 -0.66 -15.87 -3.17
N LEU A 102 -1.13 -16.92 -2.48
CA LEU A 102 -1.54 -18.18 -3.13
C LEU A 102 -2.61 -17.95 -4.20
N ASN A 103 -3.63 -17.13 -3.91
CA ASN A 103 -4.67 -16.80 -4.88
C ASN A 103 -4.14 -15.99 -6.07
N TYR A 104 -3.17 -15.10 -5.86
CA TYR A 104 -2.56 -14.35 -6.95
C TYR A 104 -1.82 -15.30 -7.92
N ASP A 105 -1.02 -16.21 -7.38
CA ASP A 105 -0.29 -17.18 -8.21
C ASP A 105 -1.23 -18.22 -8.85
N LEU A 106 -2.30 -18.65 -8.16
CA LEU A 106 -3.36 -19.49 -8.74
C LEU A 106 -4.02 -18.82 -9.95
N ILE A 107 -4.47 -17.56 -9.81
CA ILE A 107 -5.11 -16.81 -10.90
C ILE A 107 -4.16 -16.66 -12.09
N ASN A 108 -2.89 -16.33 -11.85
CA ASN A 108 -1.90 -16.17 -12.92
C ASN A 108 -1.65 -17.47 -13.70
N ASN A 109 -1.85 -18.63 -13.05
CA ASN A 109 -1.72 -19.95 -13.65
C ASN A 109 -3.05 -20.52 -14.16
N GLY A 110 -4.10 -19.70 -14.27
CA GLY A 110 -5.39 -20.10 -14.83
C GLY A 110 -6.29 -20.89 -13.90
N PHE A 111 -6.01 -20.90 -12.59
CA PHE A 111 -6.84 -21.53 -11.57
C PHE A 111 -7.78 -20.53 -10.88
N GLU A 112 -8.83 -21.05 -10.25
CA GLU A 112 -9.72 -20.28 -9.39
C GLU A 112 -9.08 -20.01 -8.01
N ASN A 113 -9.64 -19.04 -7.29
CA ASN A 113 -9.27 -18.77 -5.90
C ASN A 113 -9.57 -19.96 -4.99
N ILE A 114 -8.81 -20.07 -3.90
CA ILE A 114 -9.12 -20.94 -2.77
C ILE A 114 -10.43 -20.46 -2.13
N ALA A 115 -11.51 -21.22 -2.35
CA ALA A 115 -12.85 -20.94 -1.82
C ALA A 115 -13.17 -21.69 -0.52
N ASN A 116 -12.18 -22.41 0.03
CA ASN A 116 -12.32 -23.27 1.20
C ASN A 116 -12.81 -22.51 2.44
N GLU A 117 -13.55 -23.22 3.28
CA GLU A 117 -13.79 -22.78 4.66
C GLU A 117 -12.45 -22.52 5.34
N ASN A 118 -12.37 -21.43 6.10
CA ASN A 118 -11.11 -21.03 6.71
C ASN A 118 -11.26 -20.49 8.13
N ILE A 119 -10.19 -20.63 8.89
CA ILE A 119 -10.08 -20.17 10.27
C ILE A 119 -8.78 -19.40 10.46
N ASP A 120 -8.90 -18.14 10.87
CA ASP A 120 -7.75 -17.29 11.17
C ASP A 120 -7.52 -17.23 12.69
N THR A 121 -6.43 -17.86 13.16
CA THR A 121 -6.07 -17.89 14.58
C THR A 121 -5.73 -16.50 15.14
N LEU A 122 -5.36 -15.53 14.29
CA LEU A 122 -5.19 -14.14 14.71
C LEU A 122 -6.53 -13.52 15.10
N LYS A 123 -7.61 -13.81 14.35
CA LYS A 123 -8.96 -13.34 14.69
C LYS A 123 -9.47 -14.01 15.96
N LEU A 124 -9.32 -15.33 16.07
CA LEU A 124 -9.68 -16.09 17.27
C LEU A 124 -8.98 -15.53 18.51
N SER A 125 -7.65 -15.40 18.47
CA SER A 125 -6.90 -14.90 19.61
C SER A 125 -7.29 -13.47 19.99
N ARG A 126 -7.61 -12.61 19.02
CA ARG A 126 -8.11 -11.24 19.28
C ARG A 126 -9.47 -11.24 19.97
N ALA A 127 -10.38 -12.13 19.58
CA ALA A 127 -11.68 -12.26 20.23
C ALA A 127 -11.55 -12.81 21.66
N LEU A 128 -10.68 -13.81 21.85
CA LEU A 128 -10.66 -14.59 23.09
C LEU A 128 -9.68 -14.08 24.15
N LEU A 129 -8.56 -13.48 23.74
CA LEU A 129 -7.41 -13.19 24.60
C LEU A 129 -7.01 -11.71 24.64
N ARG A 130 -7.85 -10.80 24.12
CA ARG A 130 -7.55 -9.36 23.97
C ARG A 130 -6.87 -8.71 25.17
N ASN A 131 -7.38 -9.01 26.37
CA ASN A 131 -6.90 -8.43 27.64
C ASN A 131 -5.92 -9.36 28.39
N LYS A 132 -5.58 -10.52 27.81
CA LYS A 132 -4.72 -11.54 28.42
C LYS A 132 -3.29 -11.52 27.86
N VAL A 133 -3.08 -10.94 26.68
CA VAL A 133 -1.76 -10.89 26.01
C VAL A 133 -1.40 -9.49 25.53
N ARG A 134 -0.11 -9.15 25.55
CA ARG A 134 0.39 -7.82 25.09
C ARG A 134 0.13 -7.55 23.61
N ASN A 135 0.10 -8.60 22.79
CA ASN A 135 -0.19 -8.60 21.37
C ASN A 135 -0.50 -10.02 20.91
N HIS A 136 -1.08 -10.13 19.72
CA HIS A 136 -1.52 -11.39 19.14
C HIS A 136 -0.55 -11.92 18.08
N LYS A 137 0.76 -11.61 18.19
CA LYS A 137 1.75 -12.24 17.32
C LYS A 137 1.86 -13.73 17.68
N LEU A 138 2.11 -14.59 16.69
CA LEU A 138 2.26 -16.02 16.90
C LEU A 138 3.28 -16.35 18.00
N SER A 139 4.45 -15.70 18.01
CA SER A 139 5.47 -15.85 19.05
C SER A 139 4.97 -15.51 20.48
N THR A 140 4.04 -14.56 20.62
CA THR A 140 3.44 -14.21 21.92
C THR A 140 2.41 -15.25 22.34
N LEU A 141 1.62 -15.76 21.40
CA LEU A 141 0.63 -16.81 21.65
C LEU A 141 1.30 -18.15 21.98
N SER A 142 2.37 -18.50 21.27
CA SER A 142 3.26 -19.63 21.56
C SER A 142 3.71 -19.62 23.02
N ARG A 143 4.24 -18.48 23.48
CA ARG A 143 4.67 -18.32 24.88
C ARG A 143 3.51 -18.39 25.87
N TYR A 144 2.37 -17.79 25.53
CA TYR A 144 1.18 -17.78 26.38
C TYR A 144 0.64 -19.20 26.62
N PHE A 145 0.53 -19.99 25.55
CA PHE A 145 0.04 -21.38 25.60
C PHE A 145 1.13 -22.40 25.91
N LYS A 146 2.40 -21.96 26.03
CA LYS A 146 3.57 -22.83 26.25
C LYS A 146 3.67 -23.94 25.19
N THR A 147 3.55 -23.56 23.92
CA THR A 147 3.64 -24.50 22.79
C THR A 147 4.99 -25.22 22.79
N THR A 148 5.00 -26.45 22.29
CA THR A 148 6.20 -27.29 22.26
C THR A 148 7.19 -26.83 21.20
N ASN A 149 6.68 -26.39 20.05
CA ASN A 149 7.47 -25.79 18.98
C ASN A 149 7.84 -24.35 19.34
N LYS A 150 9.14 -24.04 19.26
CA LYS A 150 9.64 -22.67 19.41
C LYS A 150 9.57 -21.99 18.04
N ASN A 151 8.90 -20.85 17.98
CA ASN A 151 8.81 -20.03 16.78
C ASN A 151 10.19 -19.41 16.50
N ASP A 152 10.93 -20.02 15.56
CA ASP A 152 12.27 -19.61 15.12
C ASP A 152 12.25 -18.90 13.75
N HIS A 153 11.08 -18.36 13.33
CA HIS A 153 10.88 -17.72 12.02
C HIS A 153 11.20 -18.62 10.81
N ASN A 154 10.72 -19.87 10.87
CA ASN A 154 10.73 -20.82 9.77
C ASN A 154 9.30 -21.32 9.55
N ALA A 155 8.85 -21.41 8.29
CA ALA A 155 7.49 -21.79 7.93
C ALA A 155 7.01 -23.10 8.61
N LYS A 156 7.87 -24.12 8.75
CA LYS A 156 7.53 -25.36 9.47
C LYS A 156 7.22 -25.11 10.94
N ALA A 157 8.09 -24.38 11.64
CA ALA A 157 7.91 -24.09 13.05
C ALA A 157 6.65 -23.24 13.28
N ASP A 158 6.35 -22.32 12.37
CA ASP A 158 5.21 -21.42 12.44
C ASP A 158 3.89 -22.16 12.17
N VAL A 159 3.85 -23.10 11.23
CA VAL A 159 2.69 -23.97 11.01
C VAL A 159 2.40 -24.87 12.21
N LEU A 160 3.42 -25.54 12.76
CA LEU A 160 3.24 -26.41 13.93
C LEU A 160 2.77 -25.60 15.15
N THR A 161 3.37 -24.43 15.37
CA THR A 161 2.96 -23.50 16.43
C THR A 161 1.53 -23.03 16.21
N THR A 162 1.16 -22.68 14.98
CA THR A 162 -0.21 -22.25 14.62
C THR A 162 -1.22 -23.34 14.91
N TYR A 163 -0.91 -24.60 14.61
CA TYR A 163 -1.77 -25.74 14.92
C TYR A 163 -1.97 -25.93 16.44
N GLU A 164 -0.90 -25.85 17.23
CA GLU A 164 -1.01 -25.91 18.70
C GLU A 164 -1.82 -24.74 19.28
N VAL A 165 -1.58 -23.52 18.79
CA VAL A 165 -2.35 -22.33 19.18
C VAL A 165 -3.82 -22.48 18.81
N PHE A 166 -4.13 -22.98 17.61
CA PHE A 166 -5.49 -23.25 17.17
C PHE A 166 -6.19 -24.23 18.13
N LYS A 167 -5.56 -25.37 18.47
CA LYS A 167 -6.13 -26.35 19.40
C LYS A 167 -6.51 -25.72 20.73
N ASN A 168 -5.62 -24.92 21.31
CA ASN A 168 -5.87 -24.24 22.58
C ASN A 168 -6.99 -23.18 22.50
N LEU A 169 -7.07 -22.43 21.39
CA LEU A 169 -8.14 -21.44 21.19
C LEU A 169 -9.49 -22.11 20.94
N ALA A 170 -9.51 -23.22 20.20
CA ALA A 170 -10.72 -23.96 19.85
C ALA A 170 -11.30 -24.75 21.03
N SER A 171 -10.53 -24.98 22.10
CA SER A 171 -11.02 -25.53 23.36
C SER A 171 -11.67 -24.50 24.29
N ASP A 172 -11.65 -23.20 23.96
CA ASP A 172 -12.33 -22.16 24.75
C ASP A 172 -13.85 -22.40 24.73
N GLU A 173 -14.51 -22.26 25.88
CA GLU A 173 -15.95 -22.54 26.04
C GLU A 173 -16.83 -21.72 25.09
N ARG A 174 -16.39 -20.52 24.70
CA ARG A 174 -17.09 -19.65 23.74
C ARG A 174 -17.05 -20.20 22.31
N ILE A 175 -16.11 -21.10 22.01
CA ILE A 175 -15.85 -21.66 20.68
C ILE A 175 -16.25 -23.13 20.59
N ILE A 176 -16.00 -23.92 21.64
CA ILE A 176 -16.06 -25.39 21.59
C ILE A 176 -17.42 -25.93 21.13
N ASN A 177 -18.50 -25.20 21.42
CA ASN A 177 -19.88 -25.57 21.11
C ASN A 177 -20.39 -24.96 19.79
N LYS A 178 -19.55 -24.28 18.99
CA LYS A 178 -19.96 -23.80 17.67
C LYS A 178 -20.18 -25.00 16.73
N GLU A 179 -21.31 -25.00 16.02
CA GLU A 179 -21.75 -26.12 15.17
C GLU A 179 -21.02 -26.17 13.83
N SER A 180 -20.58 -25.01 13.31
CA SER A 180 -20.00 -24.88 11.97
C SER A 180 -18.95 -23.76 11.93
N ILE A 181 -18.11 -23.78 10.89
CA ILE A 181 -17.09 -22.74 10.65
C ILE A 181 -17.75 -21.41 10.26
N SER A 182 -18.90 -21.45 9.58
CA SER A 182 -19.69 -20.25 9.31
C SER A 182 -20.19 -19.59 10.60
N HIS A 183 -20.72 -20.36 11.56
CA HIS A 183 -21.12 -19.84 12.88
C HIS A 183 -19.94 -19.28 13.68
N LEU A 184 -18.77 -19.92 13.59
CA LEU A 184 -17.53 -19.40 14.19
C LEU A 184 -17.14 -18.05 13.58
N ASN A 185 -17.10 -17.97 12.25
CA ASN A 185 -16.71 -16.75 11.55
C ASN A 185 -17.73 -15.62 11.74
N SER A 186 -19.03 -15.93 11.87
CA SER A 186 -20.05 -14.95 12.25
C SER A 186 -19.71 -14.31 13.60
N PHE A 187 -19.52 -15.13 14.62
CA PHE A 187 -19.15 -14.67 15.96
C PHE A 187 -17.89 -13.78 15.97
N LEU A 188 -16.86 -14.13 15.20
CA LEU A 188 -15.63 -13.33 15.15
C LEU A 188 -15.84 -11.94 14.54
N ASN A 189 -16.76 -11.83 13.57
CA ASN A 189 -17.04 -10.58 12.87
C ASN A 189 -18.20 -9.79 13.50
N GLU A 190 -18.97 -10.41 14.40
CA GLU A 190 -20.01 -9.75 15.18
C GLU A 190 -19.44 -8.62 16.04
N VAL A 191 -20.26 -7.58 16.20
CA VAL A 191 -19.97 -6.44 17.06
C VAL A 191 -20.01 -6.89 18.51
N ASP A 192 -18.98 -6.53 19.26
CA ASP A 192 -18.87 -6.76 20.71
C ASP A 192 -20.07 -6.11 21.41
N ASP A 193 -20.80 -6.87 22.23
CA ASP A 193 -22.10 -6.46 22.76
C ASP A 193 -22.01 -5.20 23.63
N GLU A 194 -20.93 -5.07 24.42
CA GLU A 194 -20.69 -3.87 25.23
C GLU A 194 -20.48 -2.64 24.34
N LEU A 195 -19.71 -2.81 23.26
CA LEU A 195 -19.43 -1.73 22.31
C LEU A 195 -20.64 -1.39 21.44
N LYS A 196 -21.47 -2.39 21.16
CA LYS A 196 -22.72 -2.24 20.41
C LYS A 196 -23.63 -1.23 21.09
N VAL A 197 -23.77 -1.36 22.41
CA VAL A 197 -24.53 -0.43 23.26
C VAL A 197 -23.78 0.89 23.42
N GLN A 198 -22.48 0.85 23.75
CA GLN A 198 -21.68 2.05 24.01
C GLN A 198 -21.71 3.06 22.85
N PHE A 199 -21.69 2.57 21.60
CA PHE A 199 -21.60 3.42 20.41
C PHE A 199 -22.88 3.45 19.57
N SER A 200 -24.03 3.04 20.15
CA SER A 200 -25.34 3.02 19.47
C SER A 200 -25.26 2.42 18.06
N TYR A 201 -24.65 1.24 17.94
CA TYR A 201 -24.30 0.67 16.64
C TYR A 201 -25.53 0.45 15.72
N GLU A 202 -26.71 0.23 16.30
CA GLU A 202 -27.93 0.00 15.54
C GLU A 202 -28.36 1.22 14.70
N ASP A 203 -28.02 2.44 15.15
CA ASP A 203 -28.37 3.69 14.48
C ASP A 203 -27.50 3.96 13.25
N ILE A 204 -26.45 3.17 13.02
CA ILE A 204 -25.48 3.40 11.94
C ILE A 204 -26.05 2.89 10.59
N PRO A 205 -26.12 3.76 9.57
CA PRO A 205 -26.70 3.42 8.27
C PRO A 205 -25.77 2.59 7.38
N ASN A 206 -26.37 1.91 6.41
CA ASN A 206 -25.68 1.19 5.34
C ASN A 206 -25.35 2.09 4.15
N SER A 207 -24.76 3.26 4.41
CA SER A 207 -24.48 4.28 3.39
C SER A 207 -22.99 4.64 3.32
N ILE A 208 -22.63 5.40 2.28
CA ILE A 208 -21.29 5.98 2.14
C ILE A 208 -21.17 7.14 3.13
N GLY A 209 -20.00 7.32 3.72
CA GLY A 209 -19.81 8.46 4.61
C GLY A 209 -18.47 8.50 5.33
N ILE A 210 -18.42 9.42 6.29
CA ILE A 210 -17.32 9.59 7.24
C ILE A 210 -17.81 9.27 8.66
N TYR A 211 -16.91 8.79 9.50
CA TYR A 211 -17.18 8.53 10.91
C TYR A 211 -15.99 8.94 11.76
N CYS A 212 -16.29 9.35 12.98
CA CYS A 212 -15.34 9.91 13.93
C CYS A 212 -15.54 9.25 15.29
N PHE A 213 -14.46 8.69 15.84
CA PHE A 213 -14.43 8.27 17.24
C PHE A 213 -13.94 9.44 18.10
N LEU A 214 -14.64 9.72 19.18
CA LEU A 214 -14.39 10.86 20.05
C LEU A 214 -14.16 10.43 21.50
N GLN A 215 -13.35 11.22 22.20
CA GLN A 215 -13.18 11.15 23.64
C GLN A 215 -13.42 12.54 24.21
N ASN A 216 -14.46 12.70 25.04
CA ASN A 216 -14.81 13.98 25.67
C ASN A 216 -14.92 15.12 24.63
N ASN A 217 -15.68 14.87 23.55
CA ASN A 217 -15.84 15.76 22.38
C ASN A 217 -14.58 16.05 21.56
N LYS A 218 -13.42 15.47 21.90
CA LYS A 218 -12.20 15.55 21.08
C LYS A 218 -12.11 14.37 20.13
N ILE A 219 -12.02 14.66 18.82
CA ILE A 219 -11.86 13.63 17.78
C ILE A 219 -10.53 12.90 17.94
N GLN A 220 -10.59 11.59 18.15
CA GLN A 220 -9.44 10.70 18.31
C GLN A 220 -9.07 9.98 17.02
N TYR A 221 -10.08 9.68 16.19
CA TYR A 221 -9.91 9.03 14.91
C TYR A 221 -11.00 9.45 13.93
N VAL A 222 -10.62 9.59 12.66
CA VAL A 222 -11.52 9.83 11.53
C VAL A 222 -11.33 8.70 10.52
N GLY A 223 -12.42 8.18 9.96
CA GLY A 223 -12.36 7.23 8.86
C GLY A 223 -13.47 7.48 7.84
N LYS A 224 -13.22 7.08 6.59
CA LYS A 224 -14.25 7.00 5.53
C LYS A 224 -14.65 5.56 5.22
N SER A 225 -15.84 5.39 4.64
CA SER A 225 -16.31 4.09 4.14
C SER A 225 -17.33 4.24 3.01
N ASN A 226 -17.41 3.21 2.16
CA ASN A 226 -18.51 3.06 1.20
C ASN A 226 -19.75 2.38 1.85
N ASN A 227 -19.57 1.82 3.05
CA ASN A 227 -20.65 1.34 3.92
C ASN A 227 -20.24 1.59 5.37
N LEU A 228 -20.86 2.58 6.01
CA LEU A 228 -20.54 3.03 7.37
C LEU A 228 -20.71 1.90 8.38
N ARG A 229 -21.88 1.23 8.37
CA ARG A 229 -22.21 0.12 9.28
C ARG A 229 -21.15 -0.97 9.30
N ASN A 230 -20.80 -1.53 8.15
CA ASN A 230 -19.79 -2.60 8.04
C ASN A 230 -18.41 -2.15 8.52
N ARG A 231 -18.01 -0.91 8.18
CA ARG A 231 -16.68 -0.41 8.52
C ARG A 231 -16.53 -0.11 10.00
N ILE A 232 -17.55 0.49 10.60
CA ILE A 232 -17.59 0.73 12.05
C ILE A 232 -17.71 -0.60 12.78
N GLY A 233 -18.56 -1.52 12.30
CA GLY A 233 -18.71 -2.86 12.86
C GLY A 233 -17.38 -3.61 12.91
N SER A 234 -16.54 -3.50 11.88
CA SER A 234 -15.18 -4.05 11.90
C SER A 234 -14.30 -3.48 13.03
N HIS A 235 -14.43 -2.19 13.38
CA HIS A 235 -13.72 -1.61 14.52
C HIS A 235 -14.25 -2.09 15.86
N LEU A 236 -15.55 -2.33 15.96
CA LEU A 236 -16.23 -2.76 17.18
C LEU A 236 -16.30 -4.28 17.33
N SER A 237 -15.89 -5.05 16.31
CA SER A 237 -15.99 -6.51 16.32
C SER A 237 -15.19 -7.19 17.43
N TYR A 238 -15.57 -8.42 17.80
CA TYR A 238 -14.80 -9.24 18.73
C TYR A 238 -13.36 -9.47 18.23
N ALA A 239 -13.18 -9.74 16.92
CA ALA A 239 -11.86 -9.93 16.31
C ALA A 239 -11.14 -8.62 15.89
N ARG A 240 -11.63 -7.44 16.32
CA ARG A 240 -11.09 -6.12 15.91
C ARG A 240 -9.58 -6.01 16.05
N SER A 241 -8.96 -5.32 15.10
CA SER A 241 -7.50 -5.15 15.02
C SER A 241 -6.90 -4.44 16.23
N TYR A 242 -5.58 -4.52 16.42
CA TYR A 242 -4.88 -3.77 17.48
C TYR A 242 -5.09 -2.25 17.37
N LYS A 243 -5.08 -1.72 16.13
CA LYS A 243 -5.32 -0.28 15.89
C LYS A 243 -6.76 0.09 16.27
N SER A 244 -7.74 -0.69 15.79
CA SER A 244 -9.15 -0.50 16.12
C SER A 244 -9.38 -0.56 17.62
N ASN A 245 -8.75 -1.51 18.31
CA ASN A 245 -8.83 -1.61 19.75
C ASN A 245 -8.38 -0.32 20.44
N LYS A 246 -7.22 0.22 20.07
CA LYS A 246 -6.73 1.47 20.65
C LYS A 246 -7.68 2.64 20.41
N ILE A 247 -8.30 2.72 19.23
CA ILE A 247 -9.26 3.77 18.91
C ILE A 247 -10.47 3.65 19.85
N VAL A 248 -11.08 2.47 19.87
CA VAL A 248 -12.31 2.18 20.62
C VAL A 248 -12.11 2.33 22.13
N THR A 249 -11.04 1.76 22.70
CA THR A 249 -10.79 1.82 24.15
C THR A 249 -10.47 3.23 24.65
N ASN A 250 -10.10 4.14 23.75
CA ASN A 250 -9.79 5.53 24.08
C ASN A 250 -10.83 6.48 23.48
N SER A 251 -12.06 5.99 23.28
CA SER A 251 -13.19 6.78 22.78
C SER A 251 -14.44 6.42 23.57
N ASN A 252 -15.30 7.40 23.79
CA ASN A 252 -16.58 7.23 24.48
C ASN A 252 -17.79 7.58 23.62
N ASN A 253 -17.57 8.16 22.43
CA ASN A 253 -18.64 8.51 21.51
C ASN A 253 -18.22 8.26 20.04
N LEU A 254 -19.20 8.13 19.17
CA LEU A 254 -19.07 7.94 17.73
C LEU A 254 -20.05 8.84 17.00
N ASN A 255 -19.53 9.67 16.10
CA ASN A 255 -20.35 10.48 15.19
C ASN A 255 -20.11 10.03 13.75
N PHE A 256 -21.11 10.19 12.88
CA PHE A 256 -20.96 9.92 11.44
C PHE A 256 -21.76 10.92 10.60
N ILE A 257 -21.37 11.06 9.33
CA ILE A 257 -22.07 11.85 8.31
C ILE A 257 -22.19 10.98 7.06
N GLU A 258 -23.42 10.87 6.56
CA GLU A 258 -23.73 10.25 5.27
C GLU A 258 -23.35 11.19 4.13
N LEU A 259 -22.78 10.64 3.06
CA LEU A 259 -22.30 11.40 1.92
C LEU A 259 -22.73 10.73 0.62
N ASP A 260 -22.92 11.55 -0.41
CA ASP A 260 -23.47 11.11 -1.69
C ASP A 260 -22.53 10.16 -2.46
N ASN A 261 -21.21 10.33 -2.32
CA ASN A 261 -20.25 9.52 -3.06
C ASN A 261 -18.88 9.39 -2.38
N GLU A 262 -18.09 8.42 -2.87
CA GLU A 262 -16.77 8.08 -2.32
C GLU A 262 -15.76 9.22 -2.45
N LEU A 263 -15.80 10.01 -3.52
CA LEU A 263 -14.85 11.09 -3.74
C LEU A 263 -15.04 12.22 -2.71
N ILE A 264 -16.29 12.61 -2.44
CA ILE A 264 -16.60 13.56 -1.36
C ILE A 264 -16.12 12.99 -0.02
N ALA A 265 -16.38 11.71 0.28
CA ALA A 265 -15.93 11.07 1.52
C ALA A 265 -14.39 11.07 1.68
N LEU A 266 -13.65 10.87 0.58
CA LEU A 266 -12.18 10.93 0.58
C LEU A 266 -11.67 12.34 0.90
N ILE A 267 -12.25 13.37 0.30
CA ILE A 267 -11.83 14.77 0.52
C ILE A 267 -12.26 15.23 1.92
N ALA A 268 -13.48 14.91 2.35
CA ALA A 268 -13.98 15.24 3.68
C ALA A 268 -13.12 14.62 4.79
N GLU A 269 -12.81 13.31 4.70
CA GLU A 269 -11.88 12.65 5.63
C GLU A 269 -10.52 13.38 5.67
N HIS A 270 -9.99 13.72 4.50
CA HIS A 270 -8.73 14.44 4.40
C HIS A 270 -8.78 15.79 5.12
N ARG A 271 -9.81 16.59 4.90
CA ARG A 271 -9.97 17.91 5.54
C ARG A 271 -10.07 17.80 7.06
N ILE A 272 -10.93 16.92 7.56
CA ILE A 272 -11.15 16.72 9.01
C ILE A 272 -9.88 16.24 9.70
N ILE A 273 -9.12 15.31 9.08
CA ILE A 273 -7.83 14.85 9.62
C ILE A 273 -6.84 16.02 9.75
N ASN A 274 -6.82 16.95 8.79
CA ASN A 274 -5.84 18.03 8.77
C ASN A 274 -6.19 19.20 9.68
N PHE A 275 -7.49 19.45 9.87
CA PHE A 275 -7.98 20.43 10.81
C PHE A 275 -7.80 19.94 12.26
N PHE A 276 -8.39 18.79 12.61
CA PHE A 276 -8.42 18.30 14.00
C PHE A 276 -7.15 17.55 14.43
N LYS A 277 -6.33 17.08 13.48
CA LYS A 277 -5.08 16.34 13.72
C LYS A 277 -5.24 15.18 14.73
N PRO A 278 -6.22 14.28 14.53
CA PRO A 278 -6.56 13.22 15.47
C PRO A 278 -5.40 12.27 15.78
N THR A 279 -5.33 11.81 17.03
CA THR A 279 -4.23 11.01 17.58
C THR A 279 -3.95 9.73 16.79
N TYR A 280 -4.99 9.03 16.36
CA TYR A 280 -4.87 7.70 15.73
C TYR A 280 -4.81 7.72 14.19
N ASN A 281 -4.94 8.89 13.56
CA ASN A 281 -4.70 9.06 12.13
C ASN A 281 -3.22 9.33 11.86
N ARG A 282 -2.52 8.29 11.37
CA ARG A 282 -1.10 8.39 10.97
C ARG A 282 -0.92 8.83 9.51
N SER A 283 -1.89 8.51 8.65
CA SER A 283 -1.93 8.82 7.22
C SER A 283 -2.94 9.94 6.93
N GLY A 284 -2.95 10.45 5.70
CA GLY A 284 -3.92 11.46 5.25
C GLY A 284 -3.56 12.89 5.66
N LYS A 285 -2.38 13.11 6.23
CA LYS A 285 -1.90 14.44 6.61
C LYS A 285 -1.35 15.19 5.40
N VAL A 286 -1.65 16.49 5.33
CA VAL A 286 -1.12 17.43 4.36
C VAL A 286 0.40 17.51 4.56
N PRO A 287 1.18 17.39 3.48
CA PRO A 287 2.62 17.49 3.51
C PRO A 287 3.04 18.88 4.02
N LYS A 288 4.02 18.94 4.92
CA LYS A 288 4.58 20.22 5.39
C LYS A 288 5.31 21.00 4.29
N ASN A 289 5.91 20.28 3.33
CA ASN A 289 6.73 20.89 2.29
C ASN A 289 6.26 20.40 0.91
N ILE A 290 6.37 21.28 -0.07
CA ILE A 290 6.34 20.95 -1.48
C ILE A 290 7.78 20.93 -1.98
N TYR A 291 8.14 19.93 -2.78
CA TYR A 291 9.47 19.78 -3.34
C TYR A 291 9.45 19.98 -4.85
N TRP A 292 10.51 20.60 -5.36
CA TRP A 292 10.76 20.85 -6.76
C TRP A 292 12.13 20.31 -7.12
N VAL A 293 12.20 19.55 -8.21
CA VAL A 293 13.48 19.09 -8.79
C VAL A 293 13.91 20.12 -9.83
N LYS A 294 15.13 20.65 -9.77
CA LYS A 294 15.55 21.77 -10.61
C LYS A 294 16.93 21.61 -11.20
N LEU A 295 17.10 22.12 -12.40
CA LEU A 295 18.40 22.44 -12.97
C LEU A 295 18.67 23.94 -12.81
N LYS A 296 19.80 24.30 -12.19
CA LYS A 296 20.22 25.69 -12.02
C LYS A 296 21.38 26.03 -12.94
N SER A 297 21.49 27.31 -13.32
CA SER A 297 22.53 27.82 -14.23
C SER A 297 23.96 27.71 -13.68
N ASN A 298 24.12 27.32 -12.41
CA ASN A 298 25.41 27.15 -11.76
C ASN A 298 25.66 25.72 -11.21
N LYS A 299 24.82 24.75 -11.58
CA LYS A 299 24.89 23.37 -11.08
C LYS A 299 24.99 22.38 -12.23
N LEU A 300 25.86 21.38 -12.09
CA LEU A 300 26.05 20.30 -13.06
C LEU A 300 24.93 19.24 -13.03
N ARG A 301 24.15 19.24 -11.94
CA ARG A 301 23.16 18.22 -11.61
C ARG A 301 21.87 18.86 -11.11
N LEU A 302 20.84 18.03 -11.03
CA LEU A 302 19.58 18.42 -10.43
C LEU A 302 19.72 18.64 -8.93
N GLU A 303 18.96 19.57 -8.40
CA GLU A 303 18.78 19.76 -6.95
C GLU A 303 17.30 19.63 -6.57
N ILE A 304 17.06 19.26 -5.31
CA ILE A 304 15.71 19.27 -4.73
C ILE A 304 15.60 20.49 -3.84
N SER A 305 14.59 21.33 -4.07
CA SER A 305 14.36 22.55 -3.31
C SER A 305 12.90 22.65 -2.87
N LYS A 306 12.65 23.38 -1.78
CA LYS A 306 11.29 23.72 -1.32
C LYS A 306 10.72 24.96 -2.01
N ILE A 307 11.58 25.77 -2.61
CA ILE A 307 11.20 26.96 -3.37
C ILE A 307 10.86 26.50 -4.78
N GLU A 308 9.87 27.09 -5.45
CA GLU A 308 9.48 26.71 -6.82
C GLU A 308 10.50 27.14 -7.88
N SER A 309 10.93 28.40 -7.86
CA SER A 309 11.90 28.93 -8.82
C SER A 309 12.76 30.02 -8.18
N THR A 310 13.95 30.21 -8.73
CA THR A 310 14.87 31.31 -8.41
C THR A 310 15.39 31.89 -9.71
N LYS A 311 16.00 33.09 -9.70
CA LYS A 311 16.51 33.75 -10.92
C LYS A 311 17.44 32.87 -11.78
N ASN A 312 18.14 31.93 -11.16
CA ASN A 312 19.05 31.00 -11.83
C ASN A 312 18.45 29.62 -12.11
N THR A 313 17.15 29.42 -11.98
CA THR A 313 16.49 28.16 -12.35
C THR A 313 16.36 28.11 -13.88
N LEU A 314 17.03 27.16 -14.51
CA LEU A 314 16.93 26.91 -15.96
C LEU A 314 15.73 26.02 -16.27
N TYR A 315 15.56 24.96 -15.48
CA TYR A 315 14.49 23.99 -15.65
C TYR A 315 13.96 23.52 -14.29
N LYS A 316 12.66 23.20 -14.20
CA LYS A 316 12.01 22.73 -12.97
C LYS A 316 11.00 21.60 -13.24
N PHE A 317 10.85 20.72 -12.26
CA PHE A 317 9.87 19.64 -12.22
C PHE A 317 9.16 19.62 -10.87
N GLY A 318 7.89 19.24 -10.88
CA GLY A 318 7.04 19.17 -9.70
C GLY A 318 5.69 19.87 -9.95
N PRO A 319 4.92 20.14 -8.89
CA PRO A 319 5.25 19.95 -7.48
C PRO A 319 5.23 18.48 -7.00
N PHE A 320 6.17 18.12 -6.13
CA PHE A 320 6.17 16.83 -5.43
C PHE A 320 5.80 16.98 -3.96
N ILE A 321 4.79 16.26 -3.49
CA ILE A 321 4.43 16.24 -2.06
C ILE A 321 5.23 15.23 -1.22
N SER A 322 5.93 14.31 -1.88
CA SER A 322 6.77 13.29 -1.25
C SER A 322 8.22 13.52 -1.62
N TYR A 323 9.08 13.67 -0.60
CA TYR A 323 10.52 13.81 -0.79
C TYR A 323 11.10 12.58 -1.49
N SER A 324 10.69 11.37 -1.09
CA SER A 324 11.15 10.13 -1.71
C SER A 324 10.75 10.05 -3.19
N LYS A 325 9.55 10.51 -3.56
CA LYS A 325 9.16 10.60 -4.98
C LYS A 325 10.03 11.59 -5.74
N ALA A 326 10.34 12.75 -5.16
CA ALA A 326 11.24 13.73 -5.77
C ALA A 326 12.68 13.19 -5.94
N VAL A 327 13.18 12.41 -4.97
CA VAL A 327 14.49 11.75 -5.05
C VAL A 327 14.50 10.70 -6.17
N ASN A 328 13.48 9.86 -6.24
CA ASN A 328 13.37 8.84 -7.29
C ASN A 328 13.27 9.49 -8.67
N TYR A 329 12.42 10.52 -8.82
CA TYR A 329 12.32 11.31 -10.04
C TYR A 329 13.68 11.90 -10.44
N LYS A 330 14.34 12.60 -9.51
CA LYS A 330 15.68 13.16 -9.72
C LYS A 330 16.67 12.12 -10.22
N ARG A 331 16.75 10.96 -9.55
CA ARG A 331 17.69 9.89 -9.89
C ARG A 331 17.42 9.39 -11.31
N SER A 332 16.16 9.15 -11.65
CA SER A 332 15.77 8.68 -12.98
C SER A 332 16.10 9.69 -14.08
N ILE A 333 15.79 10.98 -13.89
CA ILE A 333 16.13 12.02 -14.88
C ILE A 333 17.64 12.20 -15.00
N GLU A 334 18.39 12.20 -13.89
CA GLU A 334 19.86 12.26 -13.93
C GLU A 334 20.48 11.11 -14.72
N GLU A 335 19.84 9.95 -14.70
CA GLU A 335 20.30 8.76 -15.43
C GLU A 335 19.93 8.81 -16.92
N ILE A 336 18.68 9.14 -17.26
CA ILE A 336 18.22 9.26 -18.67
C ILE A 336 19.09 10.25 -19.45
N PHE A 337 19.30 11.43 -18.88
CA PHE A 337 20.06 12.49 -19.53
C PHE A 337 21.55 12.44 -19.22
N GLN A 338 22.01 11.37 -18.55
CA GLN A 338 23.41 11.11 -18.23
C GLN A 338 24.12 12.34 -17.64
N LEU A 339 23.49 13.01 -16.66
CA LEU A 339 24.04 14.22 -16.09
C LEU A 339 25.37 13.95 -15.39
N ILE A 340 26.27 14.93 -15.43
CA ILE A 340 27.66 14.79 -14.97
C ILE A 340 27.72 14.41 -13.49
N LYS A 341 28.38 13.27 -13.19
CA LYS A 341 28.49 12.70 -11.84
C LYS A 341 29.83 12.94 -11.13
N CYS A 342 30.78 13.64 -11.72
CA CYS A 342 31.95 14.14 -10.98
C CYS A 342 31.59 15.40 -10.15
N LYS A 343 32.37 15.71 -9.11
CA LYS A 343 32.27 16.98 -8.35
C LYS A 343 33.31 17.97 -8.92
N LYS A 344 32.97 19.26 -9.04
CA LYS A 344 33.88 20.37 -9.47
C LYS A 344 35.25 20.29 -8.76
N ASN A 345 36.38 20.74 -9.29
CA ASN A 345 36.83 21.13 -10.64
C ASN A 345 38.38 21.11 -10.55
N ASN A 346 39.04 20.06 -11.02
CA ASN A 346 40.52 19.92 -10.88
C ASN A 346 41.28 20.21 -12.18
N ALA A 347 40.64 20.82 -13.20
CA ALA A 347 41.27 21.18 -14.48
C ALA A 347 42.25 20.10 -14.96
N ARG A 348 41.73 18.88 -15.13
CA ARG A 348 42.49 17.70 -15.54
C ARG A 348 42.65 17.72 -17.05
N LYS A 349 43.79 17.23 -17.55
CA LYS A 349 43.99 16.94 -18.97
C LYS A 349 43.15 15.75 -19.44
N GLU A 350 42.90 14.80 -18.55
CA GLU A 350 42.20 13.55 -18.84
C GLU A 350 40.89 13.43 -18.05
N ILE A 351 40.01 12.53 -18.52
CA ILE A 351 38.74 12.19 -17.88
C ILE A 351 39.00 11.70 -16.45
N CYS A 352 38.23 12.18 -15.48
CA CYS A 352 38.37 11.71 -14.09
C CYS A 352 37.86 10.28 -13.91
N ASP A 353 38.39 9.58 -12.91
CA ASP A 353 38.08 8.16 -12.62
C ASP A 353 36.58 7.91 -12.43
N ILE A 354 35.87 8.86 -11.81
CA ILE A 354 34.41 8.80 -11.63
C ILE A 354 33.69 8.78 -12.98
N SER A 355 34.10 9.65 -13.90
CA SER A 355 33.50 9.75 -15.22
C SER A 355 33.85 8.53 -16.08
N LEU A 356 35.07 8.00 -15.94
CA LEU A 356 35.52 6.78 -16.62
C LEU A 356 34.72 5.56 -16.15
N LEU A 357 34.64 5.34 -14.83
CA LEU A 357 33.91 4.22 -14.21
C LEU A 357 32.41 4.22 -14.59
N LEU A 358 31.81 5.41 -14.67
CA LEU A 358 30.39 5.56 -14.97
C LEU A 358 30.08 5.76 -16.45
N ASN A 359 31.10 5.73 -17.31
CA ASN A 359 31.01 6.05 -18.72
C ASN A 359 30.17 7.33 -18.98
N SER A 360 30.53 8.44 -18.32
CA SER A 360 29.75 9.68 -18.32
C SER A 360 30.60 10.91 -18.67
N GLN A 361 29.96 11.99 -19.13
CA GLN A 361 30.64 13.26 -19.38
C GLN A 361 31.40 13.76 -18.15
N CYS A 362 32.50 14.49 -18.37
CA CYS A 362 33.40 14.92 -17.32
C CYS A 362 33.53 16.44 -17.25
N ALA A 363 33.07 17.03 -16.15
CA ALA A 363 33.26 18.45 -15.87
C ALA A 363 34.64 18.79 -15.28
N CYS A 364 35.53 17.80 -15.11
CA CYS A 364 36.87 18.03 -14.58
C CYS A 364 37.88 18.38 -15.67
N ILE A 365 37.54 18.26 -16.95
CA ILE A 365 38.47 18.49 -18.07
C ILE A 365 38.65 19.99 -18.30
N GLU A 366 39.86 20.40 -18.68
CA GLU A 366 40.22 21.81 -18.96
C GLU A 366 39.27 22.51 -19.95
N ASN A 367 38.83 21.80 -21.00
CA ASN A 367 37.96 22.37 -22.06
C ASN A 367 36.46 22.34 -21.73
N PHE A 368 36.08 22.01 -20.49
CA PHE A 368 34.68 21.94 -20.11
C PHE A 368 34.07 23.34 -19.94
N SER A 369 33.04 23.65 -20.76
CA SER A 369 32.21 24.84 -20.58
C SER A 369 30.90 24.47 -19.87
N LEU A 370 30.72 25.00 -18.66
CA LEU A 370 29.47 24.84 -17.90
C LEU A 370 28.28 25.46 -18.65
N GLU A 371 28.51 26.60 -19.31
CA GLU A 371 27.46 27.31 -20.06
C GLU A 371 26.96 26.47 -21.24
N ASN A 372 27.86 25.98 -22.09
CA ASN A 372 27.49 25.15 -23.24
C ASN A 372 26.80 23.86 -22.80
N TYR A 373 27.32 23.20 -21.77
CA TYR A 373 26.70 22.01 -21.18
C TYR A 373 25.26 22.29 -20.72
N LEU A 374 25.03 23.42 -20.04
CA LEU A 374 23.71 23.76 -19.52
C LEU A 374 22.74 24.19 -20.62
N ILE A 375 23.19 24.87 -21.67
CA ILE A 375 22.39 25.18 -22.86
C ILE A 375 21.92 23.88 -23.50
N GLN A 376 22.85 22.96 -23.78
CA GLN A 376 22.54 21.66 -24.37
C GLN A 376 21.55 20.87 -23.50
N LYS A 377 21.79 20.77 -22.18
CA LYS A 377 20.88 20.03 -21.28
C LYS A 377 19.52 20.67 -21.15
N ASN A 378 19.42 21.98 -21.22
CA ASN A 378 18.13 22.68 -21.19
C ASN A 378 17.32 22.40 -22.47
N GLU A 379 17.97 22.37 -23.63
CA GLU A 379 17.33 22.00 -24.91
C GLU A 379 16.89 20.54 -24.92
N GLU A 380 17.75 19.61 -24.48
CA GLU A 380 17.42 18.18 -24.33
C GLU A 380 16.18 17.99 -23.44
N PHE A 381 16.13 18.69 -22.29
CA PHE A 381 14.98 18.61 -21.39
C PHE A 381 13.71 19.16 -22.05
N LYS A 382 13.77 20.35 -22.64
CA LYS A 382 12.59 20.94 -23.32
C LYS A 382 12.04 20.00 -24.38
N ASN A 383 12.89 19.55 -25.30
CA ASN A 383 12.47 18.65 -26.38
C ASN A 383 11.88 17.34 -25.85
N TYR A 384 12.46 16.75 -24.81
CA TYR A 384 11.97 15.50 -24.23
C TYR A 384 10.58 15.66 -23.59
N PHE A 385 10.37 16.74 -22.82
CA PHE A 385 9.10 16.94 -22.11
C PHE A 385 8.00 17.55 -22.99
N GLU A 386 8.34 18.26 -24.06
CA GLU A 386 7.38 18.66 -25.10
C GLU A 386 6.84 17.44 -25.87
N ASN A 387 7.66 16.39 -26.03
CA ASN A 387 7.29 15.15 -26.72
C ASN A 387 7.06 13.97 -25.76
N LEU A 388 6.59 14.24 -24.53
CA LEU A 388 6.51 13.24 -23.47
C LEU A 388 5.64 12.03 -23.84
N ASP A 389 4.54 12.23 -24.56
CA ASP A 389 3.67 11.14 -25.05
C ASP A 389 4.42 10.13 -25.92
N ILE A 390 5.22 10.64 -26.86
CA ILE A 390 6.03 9.83 -27.77
C ILE A 390 7.07 9.07 -26.96
N ASN A 391 7.79 9.75 -26.06
CA ASN A 391 8.80 9.15 -25.20
C ASN A 391 8.23 8.04 -24.29
N ILE A 392 7.02 8.24 -23.75
CA ILE A 392 6.32 7.22 -22.96
C ILE A 392 5.98 6.00 -23.82
N SER A 393 5.52 6.21 -25.05
CA SER A 393 5.24 5.13 -26.01
C SER A 393 6.49 4.33 -26.38
N GLU A 394 7.61 5.01 -26.58
CA GLU A 394 8.91 4.38 -26.86
C GLU A 394 9.42 3.56 -25.67
N ILE A 395 9.33 4.09 -24.45
CA ILE A 395 9.69 3.35 -23.23
C ILE A 395 8.85 2.07 -23.10
N LYS A 396 7.53 2.14 -23.38
CA LYS A 396 6.67 0.95 -23.40
C LYS A 396 7.16 -0.10 -24.40
N LYS A 397 7.60 0.31 -25.60
CA LYS A 397 8.19 -0.60 -26.60
C LYS A 397 9.51 -1.19 -26.13
N LEU A 398 10.39 -0.39 -25.53
CA LEU A 398 11.66 -0.86 -24.97
C LEU A 398 11.45 -1.91 -23.88
N ILE A 399 10.52 -1.68 -22.95
CA ILE A 399 10.17 -2.66 -21.91
C ILE A 399 9.74 -3.98 -22.56
N LYS A 400 8.85 -3.93 -23.56
CA LYS A 400 8.42 -5.14 -24.29
C LYS A 400 9.60 -5.85 -24.97
N ASN A 401 10.55 -5.11 -25.52
CA ASN A 401 11.73 -5.68 -26.16
C ASN A 401 12.67 -6.35 -25.14
N PHE A 402 12.97 -5.68 -24.03
CA PHE A 402 13.76 -6.26 -22.94
C PHE A 402 13.11 -7.52 -22.37
N SER A 403 11.79 -7.50 -22.17
CA SER A 403 11.05 -8.70 -21.74
C SER A 403 11.14 -9.84 -22.75
N LYS A 404 11.10 -9.56 -24.07
CA LYS A 404 11.29 -10.59 -25.11
C LYS A 404 12.71 -11.16 -25.12
N ASN A 405 13.70 -10.34 -24.83
CA ASN A 405 15.11 -10.74 -24.78
C ASN A 405 15.53 -11.33 -23.42
N LEU A 406 14.60 -11.53 -22.48
CA LEU A 406 14.87 -12.01 -21.12
C LEU A 406 15.79 -11.07 -20.30
N GLU A 407 15.85 -9.79 -20.66
CA GLU A 407 16.61 -8.74 -19.96
C GLU A 407 15.74 -8.09 -18.86
N PHE A 408 15.34 -8.88 -17.86
CA PHE A 408 14.35 -8.46 -16.86
C PHE A 408 14.79 -7.29 -15.98
N GLU A 409 16.09 -7.17 -15.67
CA GLU A 409 16.63 -6.05 -14.90
C GLU A 409 16.44 -4.72 -15.63
N ASN A 410 16.75 -4.70 -16.92
CA ASN A 410 16.54 -3.53 -17.79
C ASN A 410 15.05 -3.23 -17.91
N ALA A 411 14.21 -4.25 -18.15
CA ALA A 411 12.76 -4.09 -18.20
C ALA A 411 12.21 -3.45 -16.92
N GLN A 412 12.65 -3.90 -15.75
CA GLN A 412 12.22 -3.39 -14.46
C GLN A 412 12.66 -1.94 -14.22
N LYS A 413 13.89 -1.59 -14.60
CA LYS A 413 14.40 -0.22 -14.53
C LYS A 413 13.56 0.75 -15.37
N TYR A 414 13.27 0.38 -16.62
CA TYR A 414 12.43 1.20 -17.51
C TYR A 414 10.96 1.23 -17.06
N LYS A 415 10.45 0.17 -16.43
CA LYS A 415 9.10 0.14 -15.83
C LYS A 415 8.96 1.13 -14.67
N LEU A 416 9.97 1.21 -13.80
CA LEU A 416 10.00 2.21 -12.73
C LEU A 416 10.00 3.62 -13.32
N LEU A 417 10.83 3.88 -14.33
CA LEU A 417 10.87 5.17 -15.02
C LEU A 417 9.52 5.53 -15.66
N LEU A 418 8.93 4.59 -16.41
CA LEU A 418 7.63 4.77 -17.05
C LEU A 418 6.56 5.17 -16.04
N SER A 419 6.50 4.49 -14.89
CA SER A 419 5.53 4.78 -13.85
C SER A 419 5.65 6.22 -13.34
N ILE A 420 6.88 6.73 -13.20
CA ILE A 420 7.16 8.07 -12.71
C ILE A 420 6.74 9.14 -13.75
N LEU A 421 7.04 8.89 -15.03
CA LEU A 421 6.71 9.82 -16.12
C LEU A 421 5.21 9.90 -16.37
N VAL A 422 4.51 8.77 -16.40
CA VAL A 422 3.05 8.70 -16.53
C VAL A 422 2.38 9.42 -15.35
N GLU A 423 2.85 9.18 -14.12
CA GLU A 423 2.33 9.90 -12.95
C GLU A 423 2.51 11.42 -13.05
N HIS A 424 3.66 11.87 -13.56
CA HIS A 424 3.94 13.28 -13.75
C HIS A 424 3.07 13.91 -14.85
N GLN A 425 2.94 13.24 -15.99
CA GLN A 425 2.14 13.71 -17.12
C GLN A 425 0.70 13.93 -16.72
N GLU A 426 0.05 12.90 -16.18
CA GLU A 426 -1.36 12.98 -15.81
C GLU A 426 -1.61 14.05 -14.73
N PHE A 427 -0.68 14.20 -13.78
CA PHE A 427 -0.75 15.25 -12.78
C PHE A 427 -0.65 16.65 -13.44
N SER A 428 0.31 16.84 -14.34
CA SER A 428 0.52 18.10 -15.07
C SER A 428 -0.70 18.45 -15.92
N ASP A 429 -1.25 17.47 -16.64
CA ASP A 429 -2.42 17.66 -17.50
C ASP A 429 -3.65 18.06 -16.68
N LEU A 430 -3.91 17.35 -15.57
CA LEU A 430 -5.02 17.68 -14.69
C LEU A 430 -4.85 19.07 -14.07
N PHE A 431 -3.64 19.40 -13.60
CA PHE A 431 -3.33 20.70 -13.02
C PHE A 431 -3.50 21.84 -14.05
N ASN A 432 -3.03 21.65 -15.29
CA ASN A 432 -3.17 22.63 -16.36
C ASN A 432 -4.64 22.81 -16.78
N LYS A 433 -5.42 21.73 -16.88
CA LYS A 433 -6.86 21.79 -17.16
C LYS A 433 -7.62 22.60 -16.10
N ILE A 434 -7.23 22.46 -14.83
CA ILE A 434 -7.80 23.27 -13.73
C ILE A 434 -7.43 24.75 -13.90
N LEU A 435 -6.16 25.07 -14.17
CA LEU A 435 -5.73 26.46 -14.37
C LEU A 435 -6.41 27.13 -15.57
N GLN A 436 -6.75 26.36 -16.60
CA GLN A 436 -7.42 26.83 -17.82
C GLN A 436 -8.95 26.81 -17.72
N ASN A 437 -9.54 26.50 -16.56
CA ASN A 437 -10.99 26.38 -16.37
C ASN A 437 -11.66 25.47 -17.42
N ASN A 438 -11.06 24.31 -17.69
CA ASN A 438 -11.57 23.37 -18.70
C ASN A 438 -13.00 22.88 -18.39
N GLU A 439 -13.92 23.06 -19.34
CA GLU A 439 -15.36 22.75 -19.15
C GLU A 439 -15.65 21.26 -18.94
N ASP A 440 -15.00 20.37 -19.70
CA ASP A 440 -15.19 18.90 -19.56
C ASP A 440 -14.78 18.42 -18.16
N LEU A 441 -13.63 18.87 -17.67
CA LEU A 441 -13.18 18.54 -16.31
C LEU A 441 -14.13 19.11 -15.25
N ASN A 442 -14.57 20.35 -15.40
CA ASN A 442 -15.51 20.98 -14.48
C ASN A 442 -16.84 20.23 -14.44
N SER A 443 -17.37 19.83 -15.60
CA SER A 443 -18.58 19.02 -15.70
C SER A 443 -18.41 17.66 -15.02
N LYS A 444 -17.30 16.95 -15.29
CA LYS A 444 -16.98 15.66 -14.65
C LYS A 444 -16.92 15.77 -13.12
N LEU A 445 -16.26 16.79 -12.59
CA LEU A 445 -16.16 17.01 -11.15
C LEU A 445 -17.47 17.46 -10.53
N SER A 446 -18.25 18.30 -11.23
CA SER A 446 -19.58 18.71 -10.79
C SER A 446 -20.54 17.53 -10.68
N ASN A 447 -20.43 16.54 -11.58
CA ASN A 447 -21.21 15.28 -11.47
C ASN A 447 -20.87 14.47 -10.21
N HIS A 448 -19.70 14.71 -9.60
CA HIS A 448 -19.31 14.16 -8.31
C HIS A 448 -19.55 15.13 -7.13
N GLY A 449 -20.27 16.23 -7.35
CA GLY A 449 -20.54 17.25 -6.32
C GLY A 449 -19.30 18.07 -5.97
N ILE A 450 -18.39 18.30 -6.92
CA ILE A 450 -17.18 19.11 -6.71
C ILE A 450 -17.18 20.29 -7.67
N LYS A 451 -17.16 21.49 -7.10
CA LYS A 451 -16.91 22.75 -7.82
C LYS A 451 -15.47 23.20 -7.65
N ILE A 452 -14.89 23.78 -8.70
CA ILE A 452 -13.56 24.38 -8.66
C ILE A 452 -13.71 25.89 -8.76
N GLN A 453 -13.04 26.62 -7.86
CA GLN A 453 -12.88 28.06 -7.98
C GLN A 453 -11.43 28.41 -7.67
N GLY A 454 -10.69 28.82 -8.70
CA GLY A 454 -9.25 29.06 -8.61
C GLY A 454 -8.49 27.79 -8.20
N LYS A 455 -7.69 27.87 -7.13
CA LYS A 455 -6.92 26.73 -6.57
C LYS A 455 -7.60 26.13 -5.35
N GLN A 456 -8.92 26.03 -5.35
CA GLN A 456 -9.71 25.48 -4.25
C GLN A 456 -10.87 24.62 -4.79
N PHE A 457 -11.13 23.51 -4.10
CA PHE A 457 -12.26 22.63 -4.36
C PHE A 457 -13.38 22.90 -3.36
N PHE A 458 -14.61 22.95 -3.83
CA PHE A 458 -15.82 23.14 -3.03
C PHE A 458 -16.67 21.88 -3.13
N LEU A 459 -17.02 21.31 -1.99
CA LEU A 459 -17.87 20.13 -1.91
C LEU A 459 -19.33 20.58 -1.85
N GLU A 460 -20.10 20.25 -2.87
CA GLU A 460 -21.55 20.47 -2.89
C GLU A 460 -22.24 19.50 -1.92
N ASN A 461 -23.35 19.92 -1.33
CA ASN A 461 -24.15 19.14 -0.36
C ASN A 461 -23.38 18.63 0.88
N PHE A 462 -22.15 19.09 1.10
CA PHE A 462 -21.39 18.82 2.31
C PHE A 462 -21.84 19.76 3.43
N ASN A 463 -23.09 19.57 3.87
CA ASN A 463 -23.66 20.30 4.99
C ASN A 463 -23.55 19.46 6.25
N ASP A 464 -22.75 19.95 7.18
CA ASP A 464 -22.77 19.50 8.57
C ASP A 464 -23.97 20.11 9.28
N SER A 465 -25.17 19.61 9.00
CA SER A 465 -26.41 20.17 9.53
C SER A 465 -26.43 20.24 11.07
N ASN A 466 -25.66 19.36 11.73
CA ASN A 466 -25.52 19.30 13.18
C ASN A 466 -24.27 20.03 13.70
N ASN A 467 -23.52 20.70 12.82
CA ASN A 467 -22.25 21.39 13.12
C ASN A 467 -21.25 20.52 13.92
N LEU A 468 -21.28 19.20 13.70
CA LEU A 468 -20.49 18.21 14.43
C LEU A 468 -18.97 18.38 14.25
N PHE A 469 -18.54 19.04 13.18
CA PHE A 469 -17.16 19.14 12.72
C PHE A 469 -16.76 20.57 12.32
N GLU A 470 -17.61 21.57 12.56
CA GLU A 470 -17.36 22.98 12.20
C GLU A 470 -16.91 23.14 10.74
N ILE A 471 -17.56 22.39 9.83
CA ILE A 471 -17.13 22.25 8.44
C ILE A 471 -17.03 23.60 7.70
N ASN A 472 -17.84 24.58 8.09
CA ASN A 472 -17.81 25.93 7.52
C ASN A 472 -16.49 26.67 7.80
N ASN A 473 -15.77 26.32 8.88
CA ASN A 473 -14.47 26.90 9.25
C ASN A 473 -13.28 26.19 8.57
N LEU A 474 -13.51 25.01 7.93
CA LEU A 474 -12.43 24.25 7.27
C LEU A 474 -11.82 24.98 6.07
N ASN A 475 -12.47 26.02 5.56
CA ASN A 475 -12.00 26.80 4.42
C ASN A 475 -11.07 27.97 4.79
N GLU A 476 -10.96 28.35 6.08
CA GLU A 476 -10.19 29.54 6.49
C GLU A 476 -8.65 29.33 6.39
N GLU A 477 -8.17 28.09 6.41
CA GLU A 477 -6.73 27.74 6.27
C GLU A 477 -6.41 26.94 4.97
N TYR A 478 -7.13 27.21 3.87
CA TYR A 478 -6.91 26.46 2.62
C TYR A 478 -5.63 26.89 1.88
N SER A 479 -4.52 26.20 2.17
CA SER A 479 -3.22 26.46 1.52
C SER A 479 -3.01 25.73 0.18
N PHE A 480 -1.99 26.14 -0.58
CA PHE A 480 -1.61 25.44 -1.83
C PHE A 480 -1.27 23.95 -1.60
N GLN A 481 -0.76 23.59 -0.42
CA GLN A 481 -0.50 22.20 -0.05
C GLN A 481 -1.79 21.38 0.09
N HIS A 482 -2.87 21.99 0.60
CA HIS A 482 -4.20 21.37 0.65
C HIS A 482 -4.69 21.11 -0.77
N PHE A 483 -4.65 22.13 -1.63
CA PHE A 483 -5.01 22.00 -3.05
C PHE A 483 -4.27 20.83 -3.73
N LEU A 484 -2.95 20.76 -3.60
CA LEU A 484 -2.16 19.69 -4.22
C LEU A 484 -2.49 18.30 -3.64
N SER A 485 -2.81 18.22 -2.36
CA SER A 485 -3.16 16.95 -1.71
C SER A 485 -4.53 16.45 -2.18
N GLU A 486 -5.52 17.35 -2.23
CA GLU A 486 -6.85 17.06 -2.76
C GLU A 486 -6.82 16.72 -4.25
N LEU A 487 -6.01 17.44 -5.05
CA LEU A 487 -5.80 17.13 -6.45
C LEU A 487 -5.25 15.71 -6.66
N GLN A 488 -4.33 15.24 -5.80
CA GLN A 488 -3.86 13.87 -5.85
C GLN A 488 -4.91 12.83 -5.43
N ILE A 489 -5.80 13.18 -4.52
CA ILE A 489 -6.95 12.33 -4.17
C ILE A 489 -7.86 12.18 -5.38
N ILE A 490 -8.22 13.29 -6.03
CA ILE A 490 -9.05 13.34 -7.24
C ILE A 490 -8.40 12.51 -8.36
N LEU A 491 -7.13 12.76 -8.66
CA LEU A 491 -6.41 12.02 -9.72
C LEU A 491 -6.43 10.50 -9.47
N ARG A 492 -6.18 10.07 -8.23
CA ARG A 492 -6.21 8.64 -7.89
C ARG A 492 -7.61 8.04 -7.99
N TYR A 493 -8.64 8.81 -7.67
CA TYR A 493 -10.02 8.39 -7.80
C TYR A 493 -10.38 8.20 -9.27
N LEU A 494 -10.11 9.21 -10.10
CA LEU A 494 -10.36 9.17 -11.55
C LEU A 494 -9.63 8.00 -12.22
N ARG A 495 -8.37 7.76 -11.88
CA ARG A 495 -7.63 6.58 -12.36
C ARG A 495 -8.31 5.26 -12.03
N LYS A 496 -8.87 5.13 -10.81
CA LYS A 496 -9.52 3.88 -10.40
C LYS A 496 -10.86 3.68 -11.11
N SER A 497 -11.64 4.75 -11.28
CA SER A 497 -12.88 4.68 -12.06
C SER A 497 -12.60 4.36 -13.52
N GLU A 498 -11.51 4.88 -14.09
CA GLU A 498 -11.11 4.63 -15.47
C GLU A 498 -10.36 3.30 -15.67
N ALA A 499 -9.68 2.76 -14.65
CA ALA A 499 -9.03 1.44 -14.70
C ALA A 499 -10.05 0.29 -14.80
N ASN A 500 -11.30 0.50 -14.38
CA ASN A 500 -12.41 -0.43 -14.67
C ASN A 500 -12.81 -0.44 -16.16
N THR A 501 -12.18 0.40 -16.98
CA THR A 501 -12.33 0.46 -18.45
C THR A 501 -11.03 0.11 -19.20
N ILE A 502 -9.89 0.01 -18.51
CA ILE A 502 -8.60 -0.31 -19.12
C ILE A 502 -7.90 -1.37 -18.26
N VAL A 503 -8.12 -2.63 -18.64
CA VAL A 503 -7.23 -3.75 -18.27
C VAL A 503 -5.84 -3.39 -18.80
N LEU A 504 -4.87 -3.22 -17.90
CA LEU A 504 -3.46 -2.99 -18.24
C LEU A 504 -2.82 -4.25 -18.82
#